data_AF-A0A450U776-F1
#
_entry.id   AF-A0A450U776-F1
#
_cell.length_a   1.000
_cell.length_b   1.000
_cell.length_c   1.000
_cell.angle_alpha   90.00
_cell.angle_beta   90.00
_cell.angle_gamma   90.00
#
_symmetry.space_group_name_H-M   'P 1'
#
loop_
_entity.id
_entity.type
_entity.pdbx_description
1 polymer ?
#
loop_
_entity_poly.entity_id
_entity_poly.type
_entity_poly.pdbx_seq_one_letter_code
_entity_poly.pdbx_strand_id
1 'polypeptide(L)' 'MVSTRFVNTLPYAQPFPSLLFNLNGKVIAARNFEPKEYLGDDIDIAAGIGSHEPIQVVLDILAQEEAAVSFEFMFL' A
#
# COMPACT_ATOMS: atom_id res chain seq x y z
N MET A 1 7.16 -2.05 -11.19
CA MET A 1 6.38 -1.10 -10.36
C MET A 1 4.94 -1.56 -10.33
N VAL A 2 4.33 -1.62 -9.14
CA VAL A 2 2.90 -1.90 -8.95
C VAL A 2 2.31 -0.76 -8.12
N SER A 3 1.12 -0.28 -8.49
CA SER A 3 0.46 0.82 -7.79
C SER A 3 -0.97 0.48 -7.43
N THR A 4 -1.41 0.98 -6.29
CA THR A 4 -2.80 0.89 -5.84
C THR A 4 -3.26 2.23 -5.28
N ARG A 5 -4.57 2.39 -5.12
CA ARG A 5 -5.19 3.56 -4.51
C ARG A 5 -6.24 3.12 -3.51
N PHE A 6 -6.31 3.84 -2.40
CA PHE A 6 -7.37 3.69 -1.43
C PHE A 6 -7.86 5.07 -0.99
N VAL A 7 -9.09 5.12 -0.50
CA VAL A 7 -9.74 6.36 -0.08
C VAL A 7 -10.36 6.16 1.29
N ASN A 8 -10.17 7.13 2.16
CA ASN A 8 -10.89 7.20 3.41
C ASN A 8 -12.33 7.69 3.13
N THR A 9 -13.32 6.81 3.26
CA THR A 9 -14.74 7.15 3.05
C THR A 9 -15.43 7.72 4.29
N LEU A 10 -14.71 7.91 5.39
CA LEU A 10 -15.25 8.46 6.63
C LEU A 10 -15.14 10.00 6.63
N PRO A 11 -16.01 10.72 7.38
CA PRO A 11 -16.02 12.18 7.41
C PRO A 11 -14.89 12.80 8.27
N TYR A 12 -13.95 12.00 8.75
CA TYR A 12 -12.84 12.42 9.60
C TYR A 12 -11.55 11.68 9.23
N ALA A 13 -10.41 12.24 9.63
CA ALA A 13 -9.11 11.68 9.32
C ALA A 13 -8.95 10.26 9.88
N GLN A 14 -8.25 9.40 9.13
CA GLN A 14 -7.93 8.03 9.53
C GLN A 14 -6.42 7.82 9.59
N PRO A 15 -5.93 6.95 10.48
CA PRO A 15 -4.52 6.57 10.47
C PRO A 15 -4.18 5.85 9.16
N PHE A 16 -2.92 5.99 8.71
CA PHE A 16 -2.42 5.19 7.60
C PHE A 16 -2.32 3.71 8.04
N PRO A 17 -2.87 2.77 7.24
CA PRO A 17 -2.85 1.35 7.59
C PRO A 17 -1.45 0.76 7.42
N SER A 18 -1.21 -0.41 8.02
CA SER A 18 -0.11 -1.25 7.54
C SER A 18 -0.52 -1.93 6.24
N LEU A 19 0.43 -2.14 5.33
CA LEU A 19 0.16 -2.75 4.04
C LEU A 19 0.83 -4.12 3.94
N LEU A 20 0.04 -5.17 3.66
CA LEU A 20 0.55 -6.49 3.32
C LEU A 20 0.51 -6.68 1.80
N PHE A 21 1.64 -7.06 1.23
CA PHE A 21 1.78 -7.37 -0.19
C PHE A 21 2.12 -8.84 -0.41
N ASN A 22 1.37 -9.51 -1.30
CA ASN A 22 1.52 -10.93 -1.62
C ASN A 22 1.66 -11.20 -3.12
N LEU A 23 2.36 -12.28 -3.47
CA LEU A 23 2.53 -12.79 -4.85
C LEU A 23 1.69 -14.05 -5.09
N ASN A 24 1.02 -14.12 -6.25
CA ASN A 24 0.41 -15.34 -6.84
C ASN A 24 -0.72 -16.04 -6.05
N GLY A 25 -1.51 -15.33 -5.23
CA GLY A 25 -2.71 -15.87 -4.54
C GLY A 25 -2.47 -17.02 -3.53
N LYS A 26 -1.28 -17.63 -3.54
CA LYS A 26 -0.72 -18.52 -2.52
C LYS A 26 0.55 -17.84 -2.03
N VAL A 27 0.58 -17.47 -0.75
CA VAL A 27 1.68 -16.68 -0.16
C VAL A 27 3.01 -17.42 -0.31
N ILE A 28 3.76 -17.12 -1.37
CA ILE A 28 5.14 -17.56 -1.59
C ILE A 28 6.14 -16.55 -1.02
N ALA A 29 5.71 -15.30 -0.89
CA ALA A 29 6.40 -14.22 -0.21
C ALA A 29 5.35 -13.18 0.24
N ALA A 30 5.56 -12.60 1.42
CA ALA A 30 4.71 -11.60 2.04
C ALA A 30 5.62 -10.56 2.72
N ARG A 31 5.26 -9.28 2.66
CA ARG A 31 5.92 -8.25 3.46
C ARG A 31 4.90 -7.24 3.97
N ASN A 32 5.03 -6.93 5.26
CA ASN A 32 4.37 -5.78 5.88
C ASN A 32 5.22 -4.53 5.62
N PHE A 33 4.55 -3.47 5.19
CA PHE A 33 5.13 -2.15 5.01
C PHE A 33 4.50 -1.17 6.00
N GLU A 34 5.34 -0.45 6.71
CA GLU A 34 4.94 0.72 7.49
C GLU A 34 4.59 1.89 6.56
N PRO A 35 3.73 2.83 6.96
CA PRO A 35 3.34 3.99 6.15
C PRO A 35 4.51 4.71 5.47
N LYS A 36 5.61 4.93 6.19
CA LYS A 36 6.83 5.58 5.68
C LYS A 36 7.55 4.83 4.54
N GLU A 37 7.24 3.55 4.32
CA GLU A 37 7.89 2.74 3.29
C GLU A 37 7.11 2.71 1.98
N TYR A 38 5.83 3.11 2.01
CA TYR A 38 4.95 3.06 0.84
C TYR A 38 4.31 4.41 0.48
N LEU A 39 4.47 5.43 1.33
CA LEU A 39 4.09 6.82 1.08
C LEU A 39 5.30 7.64 0.62
N GLY A 40 5.04 8.70 -0.15
CA GLY A 40 6.06 9.67 -0.51
C GLY A 40 6.49 10.54 0.68
N ASP A 41 7.69 11.11 0.59
CA ASP A 41 8.28 11.98 1.63
C ASP A 41 7.49 13.30 1.86
N ASP A 42 6.59 13.65 0.93
CA ASP A 42 5.72 14.82 1.00
C ASP A 42 4.44 14.61 1.82
N ILE A 43 4.16 13.38 2.26
CA ILE A 43 2.97 13.04 3.04
C ILE A 43 3.24 13.20 4.54
N ASP A 44 2.41 14.03 5.20
CA ASP A 44 2.38 14.10 6.66
C ASP A 44 1.63 12.89 7.24
N ILE A 45 2.40 11.86 7.62
CA ILE A 45 1.86 10.62 8.22
C ILE A 45 1.08 10.91 9.52
N ALA A 46 1.48 11.92 10.29
CA ALA A 46 0.84 12.25 11.56
C ALA A 46 -0.52 12.95 11.36
N ALA A 47 -0.69 13.68 10.25
CA ALA A 47 -1.97 14.26 9.86
C ALA A 47 -3.00 13.19 9.44
N GLY A 48 -2.54 12.02 9.00
CA GLY A 48 -3.39 10.91 8.56
C GLY A 48 -4.03 11.15 7.19
N ILE A 49 -5.02 10.32 6.87
CA ILE A 49 -5.70 10.32 5.58
C ILE A 49 -6.93 11.22 5.65
N GLY A 50 -6.93 12.29 4.86
CA GLY A 50 -8.06 13.21 4.73
C GLY A 50 -9.36 12.52 4.30
N SER A 51 -10.49 13.11 4.69
CA SER A 51 -11.81 12.59 4.30
C SER A 51 -12.00 12.68 2.79
N HIS A 52 -12.40 11.57 2.17
CA HIS A 52 -12.63 11.43 0.72
C HIS A 52 -11.39 11.77 -0.14
N GLU A 53 -10.21 11.76 0.46
CA GLU A 53 -8.96 12.03 -0.23
C GLU A 53 -8.31 10.70 -0.67
N PRO A 54 -8.08 10.49 -1.97
CA PRO A 54 -7.45 9.28 -2.46
C PRO A 54 -5.94 9.32 -2.22
N ILE A 55 -5.41 8.29 -1.56
CA ILE A 55 -3.97 8.09 -1.38
C ILE A 55 -3.47 7.11 -2.43
N GLN A 56 -2.37 7.48 -3.09
CA GLN A 56 -1.68 6.61 -4.03
C GLN A 56 -0.51 5.91 -3.33
N VAL A 57 -0.44 4.60 -3.53
CA VAL A 57 0.67 3.77 -3.06
C VAL A 57 1.39 3.21 -4.27
N VAL A 58 2.71 3.31 -4.28
CA VAL A 58 3.57 2.79 -5.34
C VAL A 58 4.67 1.94 -4.73
N LEU A 59 4.79 0.70 -5.18
CA LEU A 59 5.87 -0.19 -4.78
C LEU A 59 6.72 -0.55 -5.99
N ASP A 60 8.03 -0.36 -5.85
CA ASP A 60 9.02 -0.90 -6.77
C ASP A 60 9.42 -2.30 -6.35
N ILE A 61 9.31 -3.23 -7.30
CA ILE A 61 9.54 -4.65 -7.07
C ILE A 61 10.71 -5.07 -7.93
N LEU A 62 11.75 -5.57 -7.28
CA LEU A 62 12.84 -6.27 -7.93
C LEU A 62 12.49 -7.76 -8.01
N ALA A 63 11.76 -8.16 -9.04
CA ALA A 63 11.44 -9.57 -9.29
C ALA A 63 12.33 -10.12 -10.43
N GLN A 64 12.79 -11.36 -10.31
CA GLN A 64 13.30 -12.11 -11.46
C GLN A 64 12.11 -12.40 -12.38
N GLU A 65 12.32 -12.26 -13.70
CA GLU A 65 11.29 -12.02 -14.74
C GLU A 65 10.13 -13.04 -14.83
N GLU A 66 10.18 -14.15 -14.09
CA GLU A 66 9.23 -15.27 -14.15
C GLU A 66 8.32 -15.41 -12.91
N ALA A 67 8.46 -14.57 -11.89
CA ALA A 67 7.97 -14.91 -10.55
C ALA A 67 6.53 -14.49 -10.19
N ALA A 68 5.86 -13.56 -10.89
CA ALA A 68 4.56 -13.07 -10.46
C ALA A 68 3.57 -12.79 -11.60
N VAL A 69 2.51 -13.61 -11.66
CA VAL A 69 1.38 -13.43 -12.59
C VAL A 69 0.29 -12.55 -11.97
N SER A 70 0.25 -12.44 -10.63
CA SER A 70 -0.68 -11.58 -9.89
C SER A 70 -0.10 -11.05 -8.57
N PHE A 71 -0.67 -9.94 -8.12
CA PHE A 71 -0.30 -9.22 -6.90
C PHE A 71 -1.55 -8.88 -6.10
N GLU A 72 -1.46 -8.97 -4.77
CA GLU A 72 -2.55 -8.59 -3.86
C GLU A 72 -2.04 -7.62 -2.80
N PHE A 73 -2.88 -6.63 -2.51
CA PHE A 73 -2.67 -5.65 -1.45
C PHE A 73 -3.78 -5.81 -0.41
N MET A 74 -3.38 -5.85 0.86
CA MET A 74 -4.31 -5.80 1.98
C MET A 74 -3.93 -4.65 2.91
N PHE A 75 -4.92 -3.85 3.28
CA PHE A 75 -4.80 -2.72 4.20
C PHE A 75 -5.32 -3.18 5.56
N LEU A 76 -4.45 -3.21 6.57
CA LEU A 76 -4.71 -3.72 7.93
C LEU A 76 -4.96 -2.58 8.93
#